data_AF-A0A9P5S2A6-F1
#
_entry.id   AF-A0A9P5S2A6-F1
#
_cell.length_a   1.000
_cell.length_b   1.000
_cell.length_c   1.000
_cell.angle_alpha   90.00
_cell.angle_beta   90.00
_cell.angle_gamma   90.00
#
_symmetry.space_group_name_H-M   'P 1'
#
loop_
_entity.id
_entity.type
_entity.pdbx_description
1 polymer ?
#
loop_
_entity_poly.entity_id
_entity_poly.type
_entity_poly.pdbx_seq_one_letter_code
_entity_poly.pdbx_strand_id
1 'polypeptide(L)'
;MEDDLLAGFEVRDEDSIQESKRTTRPEEEDQTRVNNIIRSTTTKHASRNEPVIPRSSACRVFTKQQSNTQSEQSPRRSQPNRKGKPRGLQAARKLRTTRRENRWADKHYKRQALGTAFRFSPFGGSSHAKGIVLEKIGVEAKQPNSAIRKCVRVQLIKNGKKITAFVPNDGCLNFVDENDEVLIAGFGRSGHAVGDLPGVRFKVVKVSGVSLLALWKEKKEKPRS
;
A
#
# COMPACT_ATOMS: atom_id res chain seq x y z
N MET A 1 13.77 -88.55 -3.96
CA MET A 1 13.06 -88.41 -2.68
C MET A 1 13.45 -87.06 -2.14
N GLU A 2 13.11 -85.98 -2.84
CA GLU A 2 11.75 -85.40 -3.03
C GLU A 2 11.13 -84.88 -1.73
N ASP A 3 10.48 -83.72 -1.89
CA ASP A 3 9.62 -82.93 -0.98
C ASP A 3 10.31 -81.59 -0.61
N ASP A 4 10.31 -80.54 -1.44
CA ASP A 4 9.17 -79.76 -1.98
C ASP A 4 8.11 -79.40 -0.92
N LEU A 5 7.95 -78.09 -0.66
CA LEU A 5 6.67 -77.35 -0.76
C LEU A 5 6.78 -75.91 -0.19
N LEU A 6 6.61 -74.96 -1.13
CA LEU A 6 5.80 -73.72 -1.08
C LEU A 6 6.12 -72.64 -0.03
N ALA A 7 6.52 -71.41 -0.38
CA ALA A 7 5.93 -70.39 -1.25
C ALA A 7 5.18 -69.29 -0.47
N GLY A 8 5.44 -68.04 -0.85
CA GLY A 8 4.49 -66.95 -0.76
C GLY A 8 4.71 -65.95 0.37
N PHE A 9 5.32 -64.80 0.05
CA PHE A 9 4.61 -63.53 0.17
C PHE A 9 5.27 -62.45 -0.70
N GLU A 10 4.87 -62.46 -1.97
CA GLU A 10 4.96 -61.31 -2.88
C GLU A 10 3.74 -60.42 -2.57
N VAL A 11 3.94 -59.12 -2.34
CA VAL A 11 2.86 -58.12 -2.46
C VAL A 11 3.34 -57.03 -3.39
N ARG A 12 2.78 -57.08 -4.60
CA ARG A 12 2.66 -55.96 -5.52
C ARG A 12 1.34 -55.23 -5.28
N ASP A 13 1.29 -54.04 -5.87
CA ASP A 13 0.13 -53.23 -6.25
C ASP A 13 -0.43 -52.32 -5.13
N GLU A 14 -0.32 -50.99 -5.23
CA GLU A 14 -1.04 -50.10 -6.16
C GLU A 14 -2.53 -50.45 -6.23
N ASP A 15 -3.32 -49.92 -5.29
CA ASP A 15 -4.49 -49.09 -5.60
C ASP A 15 -5.36 -48.77 -4.36
N SER A 16 -6.04 -47.62 -4.44
CA SER A 16 -7.24 -47.24 -3.69
C SER A 16 -7.09 -46.57 -2.31
N ILE A 17 -6.84 -45.25 -2.33
CA ILE A 17 -7.58 -44.33 -1.45
C ILE A 17 -8.07 -43.14 -2.29
N GLN A 18 -9.16 -43.37 -3.04
CA GLN A 18 -10.17 -42.34 -3.25
C GLN A 18 -11.19 -42.50 -2.13
N GLU A 19 -11.42 -41.46 -1.32
CA GLU A 19 -12.74 -40.91 -0.95
C GLU A 19 -12.57 -39.88 0.19
N SER A 20 -12.44 -38.61 -0.14
CA SER A 20 -13.19 -37.55 0.58
C SER A 20 -13.09 -36.25 -0.19
N LYS A 21 -13.95 -36.16 -1.21
CA LYS A 21 -14.45 -34.90 -1.73
C LYS A 21 -15.07 -34.12 -0.56
N ARG A 22 -14.39 -33.08 -0.08
CA ARG A 22 -15.05 -31.96 0.60
C ARG A 22 -14.78 -30.69 -0.20
N THR A 23 -15.57 -30.55 -1.25
CA THR A 23 -15.86 -29.33 -1.99
C THR A 23 -16.39 -28.24 -1.04
N THR A 24 -15.67 -27.14 -0.90
CA THR A 24 -16.20 -25.78 -0.58
C THR A 24 -15.12 -24.76 -0.97
N ARG A 25 -15.21 -24.05 -2.11
CA ARG A 25 -15.93 -22.77 -2.39
C ARG A 25 -14.92 -21.62 -2.63
N PRO A 26 -15.32 -20.52 -3.32
CA PRO A 26 -14.68 -20.05 -4.55
C PRO A 26 -13.69 -18.88 -4.35
N GLU A 27 -12.53 -18.91 -5.01
CA GLU A 27 -11.62 -17.76 -5.09
C GLU A 27 -11.99 -16.77 -6.22
N GLU A 28 -13.08 -17.02 -6.95
CA GLU A 28 -13.49 -16.24 -8.13
C GLU A 28 -14.60 -15.20 -7.84
N GLU A 29 -15.28 -15.27 -6.69
CA GLU A 29 -16.35 -14.33 -6.31
C GLU A 29 -15.84 -12.99 -5.73
N ASP A 30 -14.62 -12.95 -5.22
CA ASP A 30 -14.04 -11.73 -4.63
C ASP A 30 -13.53 -10.75 -5.69
N GLN A 31 -13.20 -11.23 -6.90
CA GLN A 31 -12.79 -10.36 -8.02
C GLN A 31 -13.99 -9.70 -8.70
N THR A 32 -15.14 -10.38 -8.79
CA THR A 32 -16.39 -9.83 -9.35
C THR A 32 -17.10 -8.86 -8.40
N ARG A 33 -17.06 -9.08 -7.08
CA ARG A 33 -17.60 -8.12 -6.09
C ARG A 33 -16.86 -6.79 -6.06
N VAL A 34 -15.53 -6.81 -6.19
CA VAL A 34 -14.70 -5.59 -6.15
C VAL A 34 -14.83 -4.78 -7.44
N ASN A 35 -14.95 -5.43 -8.60
CA ASN A 35 -15.15 -4.76 -9.88
C ASN A 35 -16.50 -4.02 -9.99
N ASN A 36 -17.54 -4.50 -9.30
CA ASN A 36 -18.85 -3.82 -9.23
C ASN A 36 -18.86 -2.60 -8.28
N ILE A 37 -17.98 -2.58 -7.27
CA ILE A 37 -17.82 -1.42 -6.37
C ILE A 37 -17.06 -0.29 -7.08
N ILE A 38 -16.12 -0.61 -7.97
CA ILE A 38 -15.34 0.40 -8.71
C ILE A 38 -16.19 1.04 -9.82
N ARG A 39 -17.01 0.28 -10.56
CA ARG A 39 -17.86 0.80 -11.66
C ARG A 39 -19.03 1.69 -11.21
N SER A 40 -19.49 1.60 -9.97
CA SER A 40 -20.60 2.43 -9.45
C SER A 40 -20.17 3.83 -9.02
N THR A 41 -18.86 4.12 -8.98
CA THR A 41 -18.31 5.41 -8.53
C THR A 41 -17.85 6.34 -9.66
N THR A 42 -17.89 5.90 -10.93
CA THR A 42 -17.39 6.69 -12.08
C THR A 42 -18.48 7.21 -13.02
N THR A 43 -19.76 6.99 -12.75
CA THR A 43 -20.88 7.62 -13.50
C THR A 43 -21.69 8.54 -12.60
N LYS A 44 -21.14 9.72 -12.28
CA LYS A 44 -21.94 10.94 -12.07
C LYS A 44 -21.05 12.19 -12.10
N HIS A 45 -21.21 12.92 -13.19
CA HIS A 45 -20.93 14.33 -13.41
C HIS A 45 -19.47 14.81 -13.49
N ALA A 46 -19.04 15.03 -14.72
CA ALA A 46 -18.11 16.11 -15.06
C ALA A 46 -18.58 16.82 -16.32
N SER A 47 -19.23 17.99 -16.18
CA SER A 47 -19.21 19.05 -17.19
C SER A 47 -19.57 20.42 -16.58
N ARG A 48 -18.52 21.23 -16.35
CA ARG A 48 -18.36 22.69 -16.60
C ARG A 48 -19.32 23.67 -15.86
N ASN A 49 -18.83 24.44 -14.86
CA ASN A 49 -18.26 25.82 -14.94
C ASN A 49 -19.34 26.89 -15.27
N GLU A 50 -19.59 27.99 -14.55
CA GLU A 50 -18.86 28.82 -13.56
C GLU A 50 -19.81 29.55 -12.57
N PRO A 51 -19.33 30.08 -11.42
CA PRO A 51 -20.14 30.91 -10.51
C PRO A 51 -20.16 32.41 -10.89
N VAL A 52 -21.35 32.97 -11.08
CA VAL A 52 -21.57 34.41 -11.33
C VAL A 52 -21.43 35.22 -10.04
N ILE A 53 -20.57 36.24 -10.07
CA ILE A 53 -20.37 37.25 -9.01
C ILE A 53 -21.38 38.40 -9.21
N PRO A 54 -22.20 38.80 -8.22
CA PRO A 54 -23.06 39.97 -8.38
C PRO A 54 -22.28 41.27 -8.09
N ARG A 55 -22.32 42.19 -9.07
CA ARG A 55 -21.82 43.57 -8.94
C ARG A 55 -22.81 44.44 -8.16
N SER A 56 -22.27 45.23 -7.24
CA SER A 56 -22.93 46.34 -6.57
C SER A 56 -23.04 47.55 -7.52
N SER A 57 -24.19 48.21 -7.54
CA SER A 57 -24.28 49.69 -7.54
C SER A 57 -25.73 50.17 -7.55
N ALA A 58 -25.98 51.16 -6.69
CA ALA A 58 -27.24 51.81 -6.40
C ALA A 58 -27.66 52.84 -7.45
N CYS A 59 -28.97 53.08 -7.57
CA CYS A 59 -29.61 54.38 -7.37
C CYS A 59 -31.11 54.27 -7.67
N ARG A 60 -31.98 54.48 -6.67
CA ARG A 60 -33.38 54.83 -6.91
C ARG A 60 -33.88 55.78 -5.84
N VAL A 61 -34.69 56.71 -6.32
CA VAL A 61 -34.99 58.04 -5.80
C VAL A 61 -35.96 57.99 -4.62
N PHE A 62 -35.78 58.97 -3.73
CA PHE A 62 -36.64 59.37 -2.63
C PHE A 62 -38.12 59.57 -3.05
N THR A 63 -39.05 59.01 -2.29
CA THR A 63 -40.28 59.70 -1.86
C THR A 63 -40.67 59.26 -0.46
N LYS A 64 -41.17 60.21 0.32
CA LYS A 64 -41.47 60.17 1.75
C LYS A 64 -43.00 60.10 1.91
N GLN A 65 -43.52 59.27 2.82
CA GLN A 65 -44.74 59.58 3.58
C GLN A 65 -44.83 58.69 4.83
N GLN A 66 -45.32 59.31 5.91
CA GLN A 66 -45.42 58.79 7.27
C GLN A 66 -46.79 58.13 7.50
N SER A 67 -46.85 57.08 8.33
CA SER A 67 -47.64 57.10 9.58
C SER A 67 -47.60 55.74 10.31
N ASN A 68 -47.22 55.86 11.58
CA ASN A 68 -47.66 55.19 12.81
C ASN A 68 -48.06 53.70 12.90
N THR A 69 -47.53 53.15 14.00
CA THR A 69 -48.12 52.25 15.00
C THR A 69 -47.87 50.74 14.95
N GLN A 70 -47.47 50.30 16.15
CA GLN A 70 -47.53 48.98 16.79
C GLN A 70 -46.32 48.04 16.65
N SER A 71 -45.56 48.11 17.74
CA SER A 71 -44.74 47.07 18.34
C SER A 71 -45.31 45.66 18.19
N GLU A 72 -44.61 44.82 17.45
CA GLU A 72 -44.46 43.41 17.78
C GLU A 72 -43.00 43.01 17.59
N GLN A 73 -42.34 42.71 18.70
CA GLN A 73 -41.05 42.04 18.72
C GLN A 73 -41.24 40.62 18.15
N SER A 74 -41.17 40.48 16.84
CA SER A 74 -41.00 39.17 16.22
C SER A 74 -39.66 38.59 16.72
N PRO A 75 -39.63 37.37 17.31
CA PRO A 75 -38.38 36.78 17.74
C PRO A 75 -37.52 36.63 16.48
N ARG A 76 -36.29 37.16 16.50
CA ARG A 76 -35.31 36.86 15.47
C ARG A 76 -35.22 35.35 15.39
N ARG A 77 -35.89 34.75 14.41
CA ARG A 77 -35.74 33.34 14.07
C ARG A 77 -34.33 33.25 13.53
N SER A 78 -33.37 33.05 14.43
CA SER A 78 -31.99 32.77 14.09
C SER A 78 -32.06 31.51 13.24
N GLN A 79 -32.07 31.67 11.92
CA GLN A 79 -32.01 30.54 11.00
C GLN A 79 -30.77 29.77 11.41
N PRO A 80 -30.90 28.57 12.01
CA PRO A 80 -29.72 27.91 12.50
C PRO A 80 -29.09 27.32 11.25
N ASN A 81 -28.16 28.08 10.67
CA ASN A 81 -27.20 27.60 9.69
C ASN A 81 -26.39 26.48 10.35
N ARG A 82 -26.97 25.29 10.50
CA ARG A 82 -26.32 24.16 11.14
C ARG A 82 -25.56 23.38 10.08
N LYS A 83 -24.55 24.02 9.49
CA LYS A 83 -23.40 23.28 8.94
C LYS A 83 -22.68 22.62 10.13
N GLY A 84 -22.93 21.34 10.38
CA GLY A 84 -22.25 20.62 11.47
C GLY A 84 -22.88 19.28 11.88
N LYS A 85 -22.22 18.62 12.84
CA LYS A 85 -22.65 17.34 13.42
C LYS A 85 -23.94 17.54 14.25
N PRO A 86 -24.86 16.56 14.29
CA PRO A 86 -26.06 16.66 15.13
C PRO A 86 -25.69 16.71 16.62
N ARG A 87 -26.38 17.56 17.40
CA ARG A 87 -26.13 17.81 18.83
C ARG A 87 -27.25 17.34 19.77
N GLY A 88 -28.25 16.62 19.24
CA GLY A 88 -29.36 16.11 20.05
C GLY A 88 -28.94 14.92 20.93
N LEU A 89 -29.57 14.76 22.09
CA LEU A 89 -29.29 13.68 23.05
C LEU A 89 -29.44 12.27 22.42
N GLN A 90 -30.39 12.11 21.48
CA GLN A 90 -30.65 10.85 20.77
C GLN A 90 -29.88 10.72 19.43
N ALA A 91 -28.88 11.57 19.15
CA ALA A 91 -28.16 11.57 17.87
C ALA A 91 -26.97 10.58 17.79
N ALA A 92 -26.74 9.76 18.83
CA ALA A 92 -25.57 8.90 18.94
C ALA A 92 -25.36 7.96 17.74
N ARG A 93 -26.44 7.35 17.21
CA ARG A 93 -26.38 6.45 16.05
C ARG A 93 -25.80 7.17 14.82
N LYS A 94 -26.32 8.37 14.51
CA LYS A 94 -25.86 9.16 13.36
C LYS A 94 -24.38 9.54 13.52
N LEU A 95 -23.97 9.97 14.71
CA LEU A 95 -22.57 10.33 15.00
C LEU A 95 -21.60 9.15 14.80
N ARG A 96 -21.99 7.95 15.25
CA ARG A 96 -21.19 6.72 15.07
C ARG A 96 -21.05 6.34 13.61
N THR A 97 -22.15 6.33 12.86
CA THR A 97 -22.16 5.99 11.43
C THR A 97 -21.33 6.97 10.63
N THR A 98 -21.55 8.28 10.82
CA THR A 98 -20.77 9.33 10.14
C THR A 98 -19.28 9.24 10.46
N ARG A 99 -18.89 8.93 11.71
CA ARG A 99 -17.47 8.73 12.04
C ARG A 99 -16.89 7.47 11.38
N ARG A 100 -17.65 6.39 11.27
CA ARG A 100 -17.22 5.16 10.59
C ARG A 100 -17.00 5.41 9.10
N GLU A 101 -17.95 6.07 8.44
CA GLU A 101 -17.86 6.44 7.02
C GLU A 101 -16.66 7.35 6.77
N ASN A 102 -16.53 8.43 7.54
CA ASN A 102 -15.43 9.38 7.38
C ASN A 102 -14.05 8.77 7.72
N ARG A 103 -14.00 7.70 8.53
CA ARG A 103 -12.74 7.02 8.85
C ARG A 103 -12.09 6.40 7.62
N TRP A 104 -12.88 6.01 6.62
CA TRP A 104 -12.35 5.45 5.37
C TRP A 104 -11.60 6.47 4.50
N ALA A 105 -11.79 7.78 4.74
CA ALA A 105 -10.99 8.82 4.10
C ALA A 105 -9.57 8.92 4.68
N ASP A 106 -9.34 8.41 5.89
CA ASP A 106 -8.00 8.32 6.49
C ASP A 106 -7.19 7.22 5.79
N LYS A 107 -6.09 7.61 5.18
CA LYS A 107 -5.18 6.73 4.42
C LYS A 107 -4.57 5.64 5.31
N HIS A 108 -4.23 5.94 6.56
CA HIS A 108 -3.63 4.97 7.47
C HIS A 108 -4.64 3.89 7.84
N TYR A 109 -5.84 4.30 8.25
CA TYR A 109 -6.92 3.37 8.55
C TYR A 109 -7.27 2.52 7.33
N LYS A 110 -7.42 3.12 6.14
CA LYS A 110 -7.72 2.39 4.91
C LYS A 110 -6.66 1.33 4.58
N ARG A 111 -5.37 1.66 4.71
CA ARG A 111 -4.26 0.72 4.46
C ARG A 111 -4.26 -0.46 5.43
N GLN A 112 -4.57 -0.20 6.70
CA GLN A 112 -4.63 -1.23 7.74
C GLN A 112 -5.86 -2.12 7.54
N ALA A 113 -7.05 -1.52 7.36
CA ALA A 113 -8.30 -2.24 7.18
C ALA A 113 -8.30 -3.14 5.93
N LEU A 114 -7.68 -2.69 4.83
CA LEU A 114 -7.53 -3.48 3.60
C LEU A 114 -6.36 -4.46 3.64
N GLY A 115 -5.55 -4.49 4.70
CA GLY A 115 -4.38 -5.37 4.77
C GLY A 115 -3.35 -5.13 3.66
N THR A 116 -3.24 -3.89 3.15
CA THR A 116 -2.43 -3.55 1.96
C THR A 116 -0.96 -3.98 2.13
N ALA A 117 -0.44 -3.94 3.35
CA ALA A 117 0.93 -4.32 3.67
C ALA A 117 1.23 -5.81 3.40
N PHE A 118 0.26 -6.71 3.58
CA PHE A 118 0.47 -8.14 3.39
C PHE A 118 0.33 -8.55 1.93
N ARG A 119 -0.65 -7.96 1.22
CA ARG A 119 -0.94 -8.35 -0.17
C ARG A 119 0.03 -7.72 -1.17
N PHE A 120 0.29 -6.42 -1.05
CA PHE A 120 1.01 -5.67 -2.08
C PHE A 120 2.47 -5.37 -1.74
N SER A 121 2.85 -5.32 -0.46
CA SER A 121 4.25 -5.07 -0.10
C SER A 121 5.12 -6.27 -0.50
N PRO A 122 6.28 -6.07 -1.15
CA PRO A 122 7.19 -7.17 -1.45
C PRO A 122 7.73 -7.82 -0.17
N PHE A 123 7.77 -7.11 0.95
CA PHE A 123 8.21 -7.65 2.24
C PHE A 123 7.12 -8.34 3.05
N GLY A 124 5.85 -8.33 2.61
CA GLY A 124 4.76 -9.00 3.33
C GLY A 124 4.60 -8.51 4.78
N GLY A 125 4.81 -7.22 5.04
CA GLY A 125 4.70 -6.63 6.39
C GLY A 125 5.96 -6.70 7.26
N SER A 126 6.99 -7.48 6.87
CA SER A 126 8.27 -7.50 7.60
C SER A 126 9.10 -6.24 7.37
N SER A 127 9.95 -5.90 8.34
CA SER A 127 10.90 -4.78 8.26
C SER A 127 12.05 -5.04 7.27
N HIS A 128 12.50 -6.29 7.20
CA HIS A 128 13.61 -6.74 6.37
C HIS A 128 13.24 -7.99 5.56
N ALA A 129 13.99 -8.23 4.49
CA ALA A 129 13.88 -9.46 3.73
C ALA A 129 15.24 -9.92 3.21
N LYS A 130 15.44 -11.23 3.22
CA LYS A 130 16.57 -11.89 2.58
C LYS A 130 16.27 -12.08 1.08
N GLY A 131 17.28 -11.94 0.25
CA GLY A 131 17.17 -12.13 -1.19
C GLY A 131 18.49 -12.56 -1.83
N ILE A 132 18.39 -13.03 -3.07
CA ILE A 132 19.52 -13.46 -3.90
C ILE A 132 19.72 -12.43 -5.01
N VAL A 133 20.97 -11.98 -5.18
CA VAL A 133 21.35 -11.04 -6.23
C VAL A 133 21.24 -11.70 -7.61
N LEU A 134 20.59 -11.01 -8.53
CA LEU A 134 20.49 -11.42 -9.94
C LEU A 134 21.53 -10.71 -10.80
N GLU A 135 21.53 -9.38 -10.78
CA GLU A 135 22.40 -8.56 -11.65
C GLU A 135 22.72 -7.21 -10.99
N LYS A 136 23.88 -6.65 -11.34
CA LYS A 136 24.32 -5.30 -10.96
C LYS A 136 23.77 -4.28 -11.96
N ILE A 137 23.13 -3.20 -11.48
CA ILE A 137 22.50 -2.18 -12.34
C ILE A 137 22.99 -0.78 -11.99
N GLY A 138 23.24 0.04 -13.00
CA GLY A 138 23.32 1.50 -12.87
C GLY A 138 21.96 2.15 -13.13
N VAL A 139 21.42 2.88 -12.15
CA VAL A 139 20.18 3.66 -12.31
C VAL A 139 20.53 5.13 -12.45
N GLU A 140 20.07 5.78 -13.52
CA GLU A 140 20.25 7.21 -13.70
C GLU A 140 19.48 8.02 -12.64
N ALA A 141 20.11 9.07 -12.13
CA ALA A 141 19.48 10.01 -11.21
C ALA A 141 18.40 10.83 -11.94
N LYS A 142 17.38 11.23 -11.18
CA LYS A 142 16.40 12.22 -11.66
C LYS A 142 17.08 13.59 -11.83
N GLN A 143 16.66 14.30 -12.87
CA GLN A 143 16.98 15.72 -13.05
C GLN A 143 16.62 16.51 -11.78
N PRO A 144 17.44 17.49 -11.33
CA PRO A 144 18.54 18.18 -12.02
C PRO A 144 19.93 17.53 -11.89
N ASN A 145 20.03 16.35 -11.27
CA ASN A 145 21.31 15.71 -11.01
C ASN A 145 21.76 14.85 -12.20
N SER A 146 23.08 14.78 -12.43
CA SER A 146 23.71 13.87 -13.39
C SER A 146 24.60 12.87 -12.65
N ALA A 147 24.06 11.68 -12.36
CA ALA A 147 24.80 10.60 -11.70
C ALA A 147 24.20 9.23 -12.01
N ILE A 148 25.05 8.20 -12.00
CA ILE A 148 24.62 6.80 -12.06
C ILE A 148 24.68 6.20 -10.65
N ARG A 149 23.52 5.87 -10.10
CA ARG A 149 23.37 5.27 -8.77
C ARG A 149 23.53 3.76 -8.86
N LYS A 150 24.49 3.22 -8.11
CA LYS A 150 24.78 1.78 -8.08
C LYS A 150 23.69 1.03 -7.33
N CYS A 151 23.00 0.15 -8.05
CA CYS A 151 21.89 -0.65 -7.55
C CYS A 151 22.08 -2.11 -7.94
N VAL A 152 21.26 -2.97 -7.35
CA VAL A 152 21.28 -4.41 -7.59
C VAL A 152 19.84 -4.90 -7.74
N ARG A 153 19.61 -5.83 -8.68
CA ARG A 153 18.35 -6.58 -8.74
C ARG A 153 18.44 -7.77 -7.82
N VAL A 154 17.42 -7.91 -6.98
CA VAL A 154 17.38 -8.97 -5.98
C VAL A 154 16.04 -9.69 -6.08
N GLN A 155 16.10 -11.01 -6.07
CA GLN A 155 14.93 -11.86 -5.91
C GLN A 155 14.76 -12.21 -4.44
N LEU A 156 13.60 -11.90 -3.86
CA LEU A 156 13.33 -12.25 -2.47
C LEU A 156 13.11 -13.76 -2.33
N ILE A 157 13.82 -14.40 -1.40
CA ILE A 157 13.73 -15.87 -1.20
C ILE A 157 12.32 -16.27 -0.77
N LYS A 158 11.71 -15.51 0.14
CA LYS A 158 10.37 -15.82 0.69
C LYS A 158 9.23 -15.79 -0.33
N ASN A 159 9.31 -14.90 -1.32
CA ASN A 159 8.16 -14.52 -2.15
C ASN A 159 8.44 -14.67 -3.65
N GLY A 160 9.69 -14.93 -4.06
CA GLY A 160 10.13 -14.93 -5.46
C GLY A 160 10.05 -13.57 -6.17
N LYS A 161 9.58 -12.50 -5.49
CA LYS A 161 9.41 -11.16 -6.07
C LYS A 161 10.77 -10.52 -6.35
N LYS A 162 10.94 -10.02 -7.58
CA LYS A 162 12.12 -9.26 -8.01
C LYS A 162 12.00 -7.79 -7.60
N ILE A 163 13.01 -7.24 -6.96
CA ILE A 163 13.07 -5.86 -6.50
C ILE A 163 14.40 -5.20 -6.85
N THR A 164 14.42 -3.87 -6.88
CA THR A 164 15.65 -3.07 -6.90
C THR A 164 16.05 -2.65 -5.51
N ALA A 165 17.31 -2.86 -5.18
CA ALA A 165 17.91 -2.34 -3.97
C ALA A 165 19.10 -1.44 -4.31
N PHE A 166 19.20 -0.30 -3.65
CA PHE A 166 20.36 0.57 -3.71
C PHE A 166 21.50 0.02 -2.86
N VAL A 167 22.73 0.13 -3.36
CA VAL A 167 23.94 -0.18 -2.58
C VAL A 167 24.47 1.13 -1.98
N PRO A 168 24.45 1.30 -0.65
CA PRO A 168 24.93 2.51 -0.01
C PRO A 168 26.47 2.59 0.01
N ASN A 169 26.98 3.83 0.08
CA ASN A 169 28.39 4.19 0.10
C ASN A 169 29.16 3.85 -1.19
N ASP A 170 30.29 4.52 -1.38
CA ASP A 170 31.13 4.35 -2.57
C ASP A 170 31.92 3.04 -2.53
N GLY A 171 32.21 2.48 -3.71
CA GLY A 171 32.97 1.22 -3.86
C GLY A 171 32.24 -0.05 -3.39
N CYS A 172 31.11 0.10 -2.70
CA CYS A 172 30.39 -1.00 -2.07
C CYS A 172 29.78 -2.02 -3.05
N LEU A 173 29.65 -1.65 -4.32
CA LEU A 173 29.22 -2.56 -5.39
C LEU A 173 30.24 -3.69 -5.64
N ASN A 174 31.51 -3.47 -5.30
CA ASN A 174 32.58 -4.46 -5.50
C ASN A 174 32.47 -5.64 -4.52
N PHE A 175 31.80 -5.46 -3.38
CA PHE A 175 31.61 -6.52 -2.39
C PHE A 175 30.42 -7.42 -2.70
N VAL A 176 29.49 -6.98 -3.55
CA VAL A 176 28.27 -7.70 -3.90
C VAL A 176 28.49 -8.39 -5.22
N ASP A 177 28.34 -9.71 -5.26
CA ASP A 177 28.45 -10.50 -6.49
C ASP A 177 27.10 -11.07 -6.90
N GLU A 178 27.05 -11.63 -8.10
CA GLU A 178 25.87 -12.36 -8.58
C GLU A 178 25.67 -13.60 -7.70
N ASN A 179 24.40 -13.97 -7.49
CA ASN A 179 23.99 -15.09 -6.63
C ASN A 179 24.33 -14.95 -5.14
N ASP A 180 24.92 -13.84 -4.69
CA ASP A 180 25.12 -13.57 -3.27
C ASP A 180 23.80 -13.45 -2.51
N GLU A 181 23.83 -13.92 -1.27
CA GLU A 181 22.75 -13.68 -0.33
C GLU A 181 22.86 -12.28 0.29
N VAL A 182 21.79 -11.49 0.19
CA VAL A 182 21.74 -10.12 0.71
C VAL A 182 20.56 -9.90 1.66
N LEU A 183 20.80 -9.10 2.70
CA LEU A 183 19.75 -8.60 3.58
C LEU A 183 19.31 -7.20 3.12
N ILE A 184 18.03 -7.07 2.83
CA ILE A 184 17.42 -5.85 2.31
C ILE A 184 16.54 -5.19 3.37
N ALA A 185 16.63 -3.87 3.46
CA ALA A 185 15.76 -3.01 4.27
C ALA A 185 15.00 -2.00 3.40
N GLY A 186 13.91 -1.46 3.96
CA GLY A 186 13.27 -0.27 3.40
C GLY A 186 14.19 0.95 3.46
N PHE A 187 14.06 1.86 2.50
CA PHE A 187 14.85 3.10 2.45
C PHE A 187 14.30 4.21 3.37
N GLY A 188 13.15 4.00 4.01
CA GLY A 188 12.64 4.86 5.11
C GLY A 188 11.43 5.74 4.77
N ARG A 189 11.08 5.99 3.51
CA ARG A 189 9.89 6.80 3.15
C ARG A 189 8.60 5.99 3.03
N SER A 190 8.25 5.18 4.04
CA SER A 190 6.97 4.41 4.11
C SER A 190 6.58 3.66 2.83
N GLY A 191 7.57 3.14 2.10
CA GLY A 191 7.37 2.45 0.83
C GLY A 191 7.40 3.35 -0.41
N HIS A 192 7.90 4.57 -0.33
CA HIS A 192 8.22 5.42 -1.48
C HIS A 192 9.71 5.38 -1.80
N ALA A 193 10.04 5.73 -3.04
CA ALA A 193 11.43 5.94 -3.44
C ALA A 193 12.00 7.18 -2.73
N VAL A 194 13.32 7.17 -2.55
CA VAL A 194 14.02 8.20 -1.77
C VAL A 194 15.00 8.95 -2.65
N GLY A 195 15.09 10.26 -2.40
CA GLY A 195 16.01 11.15 -3.13
C GLY A 195 15.74 11.20 -4.62
N ASP A 196 16.83 11.22 -5.38
CA ASP A 196 16.86 11.28 -6.83
C ASP A 196 16.75 9.90 -7.50
N LEU A 197 16.62 8.81 -6.75
CA LEU A 197 16.48 7.47 -7.31
C LEU A 197 15.06 7.21 -7.85
N PRO A 198 14.87 6.93 -9.14
CA PRO A 198 13.59 6.51 -9.68
C PRO A 198 13.29 5.04 -9.34
N GLY A 199 12.12 4.77 -8.77
CA GLY A 199 11.63 3.39 -8.56
C GLY A 199 12.35 2.57 -7.48
N VAL A 200 13.48 3.01 -6.93
CA VAL A 200 14.24 2.30 -5.89
C VAL A 200 13.70 2.65 -4.51
N ARG A 201 13.13 1.65 -3.82
CA ARG A 201 12.45 1.79 -2.52
C ARG A 201 13.21 1.11 -1.37
N PHE A 202 14.24 0.36 -1.70
CA PHE A 202 14.96 -0.53 -0.79
C PHE A 202 16.46 -0.29 -0.87
N LYS A 203 17.18 -0.69 0.18
CA LYS A 203 18.64 -0.64 0.25
C LYS A 203 19.21 -1.95 0.77
N VAL A 204 20.44 -2.25 0.37
CA VAL A 204 21.20 -3.39 0.90
C VAL A 204 21.81 -3.01 2.26
N VAL A 205 21.75 -3.93 3.22
CA VAL A 205 22.29 -3.76 4.58
C VAL A 205 23.41 -4.76 4.88
N LYS A 206 23.23 -6.01 4.46
CA LYS A 206 24.22 -7.09 4.63
C LYS A 206 24.41 -7.86 3.34
N VAL A 207 25.59 -8.44 3.19
CA VAL A 207 26.02 -9.30 2.08
C VAL A 207 26.70 -10.52 2.70
N SER A 208 26.31 -11.73 2.30
CA SER A 208 26.88 -13.00 2.78
C SER A 208 26.97 -13.08 4.31
N GLY A 209 25.91 -12.63 5.00
CA GLY A 209 25.84 -12.60 6.46
C GLY A 209 26.60 -11.46 7.16
N VAL A 210 27.46 -10.73 6.45
CA VAL A 210 28.27 -9.62 6.99
C VAL A 210 27.62 -8.26 6.68
N SER A 211 27.69 -7.32 7.62
CA SER A 211 27.17 -5.97 7.37
C SER A 211 28.02 -5.22 6.35
N LEU A 212 27.36 -4.58 5.38
CA LEU A 212 28.02 -3.82 4.32
C LEU A 212 28.86 -2.67 4.87
N LEU A 213 28.38 -2.02 5.94
CA LEU A 213 29.13 -0.97 6.65
C LEU A 213 30.45 -1.50 7.26
N ALA A 214 30.47 -2.73 7.77
CA ALA A 214 31.69 -3.30 8.33
C ALA A 214 32.71 -3.68 7.24
N LEU A 215 32.24 -4.16 6.09
CA LEU A 215 33.09 -4.40 4.92
C LEU A 215 33.69 -3.08 4.41
N TRP A 216 32.87 -2.04 4.29
CA TRP A 216 33.31 -0.72 3.83
C TRP A 216 34.31 -0.04 4.77
N LYS A 217 34.20 -0.27 6.08
CA LYS A 217 35.16 0.22 7.08
C LYS A 217 36.33 -0.74 7.33
N GLU A 218 36.44 -1.81 6.54
CA GLU A 218 37.49 -2.84 6.66
C GLU A 218 37.57 -3.48 8.07
N LYS A 219 36.46 -3.46 8.81
CA LYS A 219 36.37 -4.08 10.15
C LYS A 219 36.17 -5.59 10.09
N LYS A 220 35.70 -6.07 8.95
CA LYS A 220 35.44 -7.48 8.65
C LYS A 220 35.74 -7.71 7.19
N GLU A 221 36.17 -8.93 6.89
CA GLU A 221 36.31 -9.41 5.51
C GLU A 221 35.06 -10.18 5.07
N LYS A 222 34.83 -10.24 3.76
CA LYS A 222 33.76 -11.08 3.19
C LYS A 222 34.15 -12.54 3.39
N PRO A 223 33.27 -13.39 3.96
CA PRO A 223 33.56 -14.82 4.08
C PRO A 223 33.77 -15.40 2.69
N ARG A 224 34.83 -16.19 2.53
CA ARG A 224 35.05 -16.96 1.31
C ARG A 224 34.12 -18.17 1.33
N SER A 225 33.43 -18.39 0.23
CA SER A 225 32.67 -19.62 -0.03
C SER A 225 33.61 -20.72 -0.51
#